data_AF-A7TPH6-F1
#
_entry.id   AF-A7TPH6-F1
#
_cell.length_a   1.000
_cell.length_b   1.000
_cell.length_c   1.000
_cell.angle_alpha   90.00
_cell.angle_beta   90.00
_cell.angle_gamma   90.00
#
_symmetry.space_group_name_H-M   'P 1'
#
loop_
_entity.id
_entity.type
_entity.pdbx_description
1 polymer ?
#
loop_
_entity_poly.entity_id
_entity_poly.type
_entity_poly.pdbx_seq_one_letter_code
_entity_poly.pdbx_strand_id
1 'polypeptide(L)'
;MGFQSIIHYSIDFTLAAMVLAAIRHNTGLVFAYEDYDVGNYIRKYLMWGEWCYGQVVAYVKGSKRFRKQLPHDELTGHPRIQEIN
;
A
#
# COMPACT_ATOMS: atom_id res chain seq x y z
N MET A 1 -14.27 22.56 -16.51
CA MET A 1 -13.21 21.54 -16.28
C MET A 1 -13.90 20.34 -15.64
N GLY A 2 -13.93 19.21 -16.33
CA GLY A 2 -14.90 18.15 -16.07
C GLY A 2 -14.66 17.40 -14.76
N PHE A 3 -15.75 17.12 -14.03
CA PHE A 3 -15.79 16.31 -12.81
C PHE A 3 -15.05 14.96 -12.95
N GLN A 4 -15.02 14.38 -14.16
CA GLN A 4 -14.29 13.15 -14.46
C GLN A 4 -12.77 13.24 -14.18
N SER A 5 -12.15 14.39 -14.48
CA SER A 5 -10.71 14.56 -14.26
C SER A 5 -10.38 14.65 -12.78
N ILE A 6 -11.21 15.35 -12.00
CA ILE A 6 -11.05 15.46 -10.54
C ILE A 6 -11.16 14.09 -9.88
N ILE A 7 -12.11 13.26 -10.35
CA ILE A 7 -12.26 11.88 -9.87
C ILE A 7 -11.02 11.05 -10.20
N HIS A 8 -10.50 11.11 -11.43
CA HIS A 8 -9.26 10.40 -11.78
C HIS A 8 -8.08 10.81 -10.90
N TYR A 9 -7.83 12.12 -10.75
CA TYR A 9 -6.76 12.58 -9.87
C TYR A 9 -6.97 12.09 -8.43
N SER A 10 -8.19 12.14 -7.90
CA SER A 10 -8.47 11.65 -6.54
C SER A 10 -8.24 10.15 -6.37
N ILE A 11 -8.50 9.35 -7.42
CA ILE A 11 -8.21 7.92 -7.44
C ILE A 11 -6.70 7.70 -7.45
N ASP A 12 -5.96 8.41 -8.32
CA ASP A 12 -4.50 8.28 -8.40
C ASP A 12 -3.82 8.70 -7.10
N PHE A 13 -4.31 9.77 -6.47
CA PHE A 13 -3.90 10.16 -5.14
C PHE A 13 -4.20 9.02 -4.14
N THR A 14 -5.43 8.53 -4.06
CA THR A 14 -5.76 7.43 -3.14
C THR A 14 -4.89 6.19 -3.38
N LEU A 15 -4.56 5.88 -4.64
CA LEU A 15 -3.66 4.81 -5.01
C LEU A 15 -2.24 5.06 -4.47
N ALA A 16 -1.70 6.26 -4.67
CA ALA A 16 -0.39 6.66 -4.15
C ALA A 16 -0.34 6.58 -2.61
N ALA A 17 -1.42 6.97 -1.92
CA ALA A 17 -1.53 6.84 -0.47
C ALA A 17 -1.51 5.37 -0.02
N MET A 18 -2.25 4.49 -0.71
CA MET A 18 -2.23 3.05 -0.43
C MET A 18 -0.86 2.42 -0.70
N VAL A 19 -0.16 2.85 -1.74
CA VAL A 19 1.20 2.38 -2.04
C VAL A 19 2.18 2.81 -0.94
N LEU A 20 2.12 4.07 -0.48
CA LEU A 20 2.93 4.52 0.66
C LEU A 20 2.63 3.74 1.93
N ALA A 21 1.35 3.46 2.20
CA ALA A 21 0.94 2.61 3.33
C ALA A 21 1.50 1.18 3.21
N ALA A 22 1.47 0.59 2.02
CA ALA A 22 2.05 -0.73 1.76
C ALA A 22 3.56 -0.73 1.97
N ILE A 23 4.27 0.30 1.51
CA ILE A 23 5.71 0.47 1.72
C ILE A 23 6.00 0.58 3.22
N ARG A 24 5.27 1.41 3.96
CA ARG A 24 5.41 1.55 5.41
C ARG A 24 5.21 0.21 6.13
N HIS A 25 4.21 -0.58 5.73
CA HIS A 25 3.95 -1.88 6.34
C HIS A 25 5.02 -2.93 5.97
N ASN A 26 5.60 -2.87 4.77
CA ASN A 26 6.59 -3.85 4.32
C ASN A 26 8.02 -3.51 4.79
N THR A 27 8.36 -2.23 4.87
CA THR A 27 9.74 -1.75 5.13
C THR A 27 9.90 -1.05 6.48
N GLY A 28 8.81 -0.63 7.12
CA GLY A 28 8.85 0.22 8.31
C GLY A 28 9.23 1.68 8.04
N LEU A 29 9.53 2.05 6.78
CA LEU A 29 9.88 3.42 6.41
C LEU A 29 8.64 4.31 6.49
N VAL A 30 8.73 5.32 7.35
CA VAL A 30 7.70 6.34 7.51
C VAL A 30 8.11 7.56 6.71
N PHE A 31 7.21 8.10 5.90
CA PHE A 31 7.47 9.36 5.20
C PHE A 31 7.68 10.47 6.24
N ALA A 32 8.79 11.19 6.22
CA ALA A 32 9.06 12.26 7.17
C ALA A 32 8.24 13.51 6.78
N TYR A 33 6.97 13.53 7.16
CA TYR A 33 6.04 14.65 6.90
C TYR A 33 6.23 15.84 7.86
N GLU A 34 7.08 15.71 8.88
CA GLU A 34 7.37 16.75 9.88
C GLU A 34 8.17 17.94 9.33
N ASP A 35 8.91 17.76 8.23
CA ASP A 35 9.71 18.83 7.61
C ASP A 35 8.85 19.83 6.81
N TYR A 36 7.60 19.49 6.53
CA TYR A 36 6.72 20.29 5.68
C TYR A 36 5.58 20.94 6.49
N ASP A 37 5.34 22.23 6.27
CA ASP A 37 4.24 23.01 6.90
C ASP A 37 2.84 22.44 6.59
N VAL A 38 2.75 21.63 5.53
CA VAL A 38 1.56 20.85 5.13
C VAL A 38 1.49 19.45 5.78
N GLY A 39 2.36 19.16 6.74
CA GLY A 39 2.54 17.83 7.34
C GLY A 39 1.26 17.25 7.94
N ASN A 40 0.38 18.08 8.51
CA ASN A 40 -0.90 17.60 9.06
C ASN A 40 -1.90 17.15 7.96
N TYR A 41 -1.90 17.81 6.80
CA TYR A 41 -2.72 17.41 5.65
C TYR A 41 -2.19 16.10 5.05
N ILE A 42 -0.87 16.02 4.88
CA ILE A 42 -0.20 14.80 4.40
C ILE A 42 -0.43 13.64 5.38
N ARG A 43 -0.39 13.90 6.69
CA ARG A 43 -0.68 12.89 7.72
C ARG A 43 -2.09 12.35 7.59
N LYS A 44 -3.11 13.22 7.49
CA LYS A 44 -4.51 12.78 7.31
C LYS A 44 -4.68 11.97 6.04
N TYR A 45 -4.01 12.37 4.98
CA TYR A 45 -4.01 11.69 3.70
C TYR A 45 -3.35 10.29 3.76
N LEU A 46 -2.23 10.17 4.46
CA LEU A 46 -1.55 8.89 4.68
C LEU A 46 -2.36 7.96 5.59
N MET A 47 -2.99 8.50 6.62
CA MET A 47 -3.90 7.73 7.49
C MET A 47 -5.11 7.19 6.70
N TRP A 48 -5.63 7.97 5.75
CA TRP A 48 -6.66 7.51 4.83
C TRP A 48 -6.16 6.35 3.96
N GLY A 49 -4.97 6.47 3.38
CA GLY A 49 -4.33 5.41 2.60
C GLY A 49 -4.12 4.12 3.39
N GLU A 50 -3.69 4.23 4.65
CA GLU A 50 -3.54 3.08 5.57
C GLU A 50 -4.86 2.39 5.87
N TRP A 51 -5.91 3.17 6.11
CA TRP A 51 -7.24 2.61 6.35
C TRP A 51 -7.76 1.87 5.12
N CYS A 52 -7.66 2.48 3.93
CA CYS A 52 -8.03 1.83 2.67
C CYS A 52 -7.21 0.57 2.42
N TYR A 53 -5.89 0.62 2.62
CA TYR A 53 -5.02 -0.55 2.49
C TYR A 53 -5.43 -1.67 3.45
N GLY A 54 -5.73 -1.34 4.72
CA GLY A 54 -6.20 -2.31 5.70
C GLY A 54 -7.52 -2.99 5.31
N GLN A 55 -8.49 -2.22 4.78
CA GLN A 55 -9.76 -2.77 4.26
C GLN A 55 -9.52 -3.70 3.07
N VAL A 56 -8.66 -3.30 2.13
CA VAL A 56 -8.29 -4.13 0.97
C VAL A 56 -7.62 -5.42 1.44
N VAL A 57 -6.66 -5.36 2.36
CA VAL A 57 -6.00 -6.54 2.92
C VAL A 57 -6.98 -7.45 3.66
N ALA A 58 -7.94 -6.90 4.41
CA ALA A 58 -8.97 -7.68 5.09
C ALA A 58 -9.89 -8.40 4.08
N TYR A 59 -10.31 -7.69 3.03
CA TYR A 59 -11.09 -8.25 1.93
C TYR A 59 -10.33 -9.36 1.18
N VAL A 60 -9.05 -9.11 0.88
CA VAL A 60 -8.14 -10.05 0.24
C VAL A 60 -7.92 -11.29 1.11
N LYS A 61 -7.69 -11.13 2.42
CA LYS A 61 -7.55 -12.24 3.38
C LYS A 61 -8.82 -13.09 3.48
N GLY A 62 -10.00 -12.48 3.40
CA GLY A 62 -11.28 -13.19 3.42
C GLY A 62 -11.65 -13.87 2.11
N SER A 63 -11.01 -13.49 1.00
CA SER A 63 -11.29 -14.05 -0.31
C SER A 63 -10.53 -15.34 -0.54
N LYS A 64 -11.25 -16.41 -0.92
CA LYS A 64 -10.69 -17.72 -1.28
C LYS A 64 -9.73 -17.68 -2.50
N ARG A 65 -9.62 -16.54 -3.18
CA ARG A 65 -8.75 -16.34 -4.36
C ARG A 65 -7.32 -15.96 -4.00
N PHE A 66 -7.07 -15.50 -2.77
CA PHE A 66 -5.73 -15.09 -2.36
C PHE A 66 -5.15 -16.11 -1.38
N ARG A 67 -4.02 -16.69 -1.78
CA ARG A 67 -3.20 -17.54 -0.91
C ARG A 67 -1.94 -16.79 -0.53
N LYS A 68 -1.35 -17.11 0.64
CA LYS A 68 0.02 -16.67 0.93
C LYS A 68 0.94 -17.22 -0.16
N GLN A 69 1.91 -16.42 -0.60
CA GLN A 69 2.84 -16.81 -1.66
C GLN A 69 3.51 -18.14 -1.29
N LEU A 70 3.21 -19.20 -2.05
CA LEU A 70 3.91 -20.47 -1.93
C LEU A 70 5.23 -20.39 -2.69
N PRO A 71 6.26 -21.17 -2.31
CA PRO A 71 7.53 -21.24 -3.04
C PRO A 71 7.37 -21.58 -4.53
N HIS A 72 6.27 -22.22 -4.92
CA HIS A 72 5.99 -22.58 -6.31
C HIS A 72 5.33 -21.45 -7.14
N ASP A 73 4.94 -20.34 -6.52
CA ASP A 73 4.38 -19.15 -7.19
C ASP A 73 5.45 -18.09 -7.53
N GLU A 74 6.73 -18.46 -7.44
CA GLU A 74 7.86 -17.59 -7.77
C GLU A 74 7.88 -17.31 -9.28
N LEU A 75 7.31 -16.16 -9.68
CA LEU A 75 7.32 -15.65 -11.08
C LEU A 75 8.70 -15.20 -11.56
N THR A 76 9.65 -15.04 -10.63
CA THR A 76 11.08 -14.90 -10.90
C THR A 76 11.70 -16.16 -10.34
N GLY A 77 12.31 -16.99 -11.20
CA GLY A 77 12.87 -18.29 -10.84
C GLY A 77 14.11 -18.23 -9.93
N HIS A 78 14.08 -17.40 -8.90
CA HIS A 78 15.05 -17.39 -7.81
C HIS A 78 14.44 -18.17 -6.66
N PRO A 79 14.85 -19.44 -6.44
CA PRO A 79 14.47 -20.16 -5.24
C PRO A 79 14.84 -19.30 -4.05
N ARG A 80 13.84 -18.85 -3.28
CA ARG A 80 14.08 -18.19 -2.00
C ARG A 80 14.82 -19.19 -1.14
N ILE A 81 16.13 -18.96 -1.03
CA ILE A 81 17.07 -19.64 -0.14
C ILE A 81 16.34 -19.85 1.18
N GLN A 82 15.85 -21.08 1.38
CA GLN A 82 15.64 -21.58 2.72
C GLN A 82 17.02 -21.77 3.32
N GLU A 83 17.06 -21.56 4.63
CA GLU A 83 18.15 -21.85 5.55
C GLU A 83 19.21 -20.77 5.72
N ILE A 84 19.12 -20.08 6.87
CA ILE A 84 20.10 -20.35 7.93
C ILE A 84 19.49 -20.01 9.31
N ASN A 85 19.22 -21.09 10.06
CA ASN A 85 19.09 -21.24 11.53
C ASN A 85 18.01 -20.44 12.28
#